data_AF-A0A4V1S6G8-F1
#
_entry.id   AF-A0A4V1S6G8-F1
#
_cell.length_a   1.000
_cell.length_b   1.000
_cell.length_c   1.000
_cell.angle_alpha   90.00
_cell.angle_beta   90.00
_cell.angle_gamma   90.00
#
_symmetry.space_group_name_H-M   'P 1'
#
loop_
_entity.id
_entity.type
_entity.pdbx_description
1 polymer ?
#
loop_
_entity_poly.entity_id
_entity_poly.type
_entity_poly.pdbx_seq_one_letter_code
_entity_poly.pdbx_strand_id
1 'polypeptide(L)'
;MYRSLNLNEDLALKQVVTDRFSLTDRGFAWRDVIPTDKRQPLTDIIVTRGNTESHFSLEDVADAKVVASSGTENEAVAWLKGNPDLWDLALVDLFLEQGNGLAVVKACRQRRQAQKVVVLSNYATAEMRGRAAQLGADA
;
A
#
# COMPACT_ATOMS: atom_id res chain seq x y z
N MET A 1 -28.41 3.24 -14.53
CA MET A 1 -29.67 3.25 -13.75
C MET A 1 -29.28 3.04 -12.28
N TYR A 2 -29.32 4.10 -11.47
CA TYR A 2 -28.88 4.06 -10.06
C TYR A 2 -30.06 3.65 -9.19
N ARG A 3 -29.92 2.59 -8.39
CA ARG A 3 -30.95 2.16 -7.41
C ARG A 3 -30.62 2.79 -6.06
N SER A 4 -31.64 3.29 -5.35
CA SER A 4 -31.47 3.78 -3.98
C SER A 4 -31.22 2.62 -3.01
N LEU A 5 -30.26 2.80 -2.12
CA LEU A 5 -29.93 1.87 -1.04
C LEU A 5 -31.12 1.73 -0.09
N ASN A 6 -31.36 0.52 0.40
CA ASN A 6 -32.36 0.32 1.44
C ASN A 6 -31.76 0.62 2.83
N LEU A 7 -32.64 0.75 3.84
CA LEU A 7 -32.25 1.17 5.19
C LEU A 7 -31.20 0.24 5.83
N ASN A 8 -31.22 -1.06 5.55
CA ASN A 8 -30.25 -2.00 6.10
C ASN A 8 -28.87 -1.86 5.43
N GLU A 9 -28.84 -1.58 4.12
CA GLU A 9 -27.60 -1.31 3.39
C GLU A 9 -26.98 0.02 3.80
N ASP A 10 -27.81 1.04 4.02
CA ASP A 10 -27.41 2.35 4.52
C ASP A 10 -26.83 2.27 5.95
N LEU A 11 -27.42 1.48 6.84
CA LEU A 11 -26.92 1.27 8.20
C LEU A 11 -25.62 0.46 8.23
N ALA A 12 -25.48 -0.58 7.40
CA ALA A 12 -24.24 -1.34 7.28
C ALA A 12 -23.08 -0.50 6.72
N LEU A 13 -23.38 0.38 5.75
CA LEU A 13 -22.41 1.33 5.21
C LEU A 13 -21.99 2.35 6.27
N LYS A 14 -22.95 2.87 7.05
CA LYS A 14 -22.68 3.79 8.17
C LYS A 14 -21.79 3.13 9.22
N GLN A 15 -22.01 1.86 9.55
CA GLN A 15 -21.19 1.14 10.53
C GLN A 15 -19.75 0.90 10.05
N VAL A 16 -19.57 0.57 8.76
CA VAL A 16 -18.25 0.44 8.12
C VAL A 16 -17.54 1.79 7.99
N VAL A 17 -18.26 2.92 7.97
CA VAL A 17 -17.67 4.27 7.94
C VAL A 17 -17.36 4.79 9.34
N THR A 18 -18.25 4.59 10.30
CA THR A 18 -18.18 5.20 11.64
C THR A 18 -17.10 4.58 12.52
N ASP A 19 -16.79 3.28 12.38
CA ASP A 19 -15.73 2.61 13.18
C ASP A 19 -14.35 2.57 12.49
N ARG A 20 -14.05 3.54 11.61
CA ARG A 20 -12.73 3.64 10.95
C ARG A 20 -11.68 4.49 11.68
N PHE A 21 -12.02 5.09 12.83
CA PHE A 21 -11.12 5.92 13.64
C PHE A 21 -11.48 5.93 15.13
N SER A 22 -11.42 4.81 15.86
CA SER A 22 -11.41 4.88 17.34
C SER A 22 -10.09 5.43 17.91
N LEU A 23 -9.19 5.97 17.07
CA LEU A 23 -7.94 6.62 17.47
C LEU A 23 -7.88 8.04 16.89
N THR A 24 -8.74 8.90 17.41
CA THR A 24 -8.56 10.35 17.35
C THR A 24 -7.43 10.76 18.28
N ASP A 25 -6.24 11.04 17.74
CA ASP A 25 -5.52 12.29 17.97
C ASP A 25 -4.27 12.31 17.09
N ARG A 26 -4.05 13.40 16.35
CA ARG A 26 -2.82 14.20 16.34
C ARG A 26 -2.89 15.24 15.23
N GLY A 27 -2.90 16.50 15.64
CA GLY A 27 -2.47 17.61 14.80
C GLY A 27 -0.99 17.49 14.46
N PHE A 28 -0.67 17.31 13.18
CA PHE A 28 0.64 17.63 12.63
C PHE A 28 0.45 18.18 11.21
N ALA A 29 0.48 19.51 11.09
CA ALA A 29 0.45 20.23 9.82
C ALA A 29 1.86 20.27 9.18
N TRP A 30 2.49 19.11 9.02
CA TRP A 30 3.78 19.01 8.32
C TRP A 30 3.59 19.05 6.79
N ARG A 31 2.36 18.84 6.30
CA ARG A 31 1.96 18.90 4.89
C ARG A 31 2.14 20.28 4.25
N ASP A 32 2.28 21.33 5.07
CA ASP A 32 2.52 22.71 4.59
C ASP A 32 4.01 22.99 4.30
N VAL A 33 4.92 22.04 4.55
CA VAL A 33 6.38 22.26 4.52
C VAL A 33 7.06 21.68 3.26
N ILE A 34 6.39 20.84 2.46
CA ILE A 34 7.04 20.18 1.31
C ILE A 34 6.51 20.74 -0.02
N PRO A 35 7.37 21.36 -0.85
CA PRO A 35 7.00 21.82 -2.19
C PRO A 35 6.53 20.65 -3.07
N THR A 36 5.26 20.71 -3.51
CA THR A 36 4.55 19.69 -4.29
C THR A 36 5.00 19.58 -5.75
N ASP A 37 5.65 20.61 -6.25
CA ASP A 37 6.17 20.78 -7.61
C ASP A 37 7.32 19.83 -7.98
N LYS A 38 7.89 19.11 -7.00
CA LYS A 38 8.95 18.10 -7.24
C LYS A 38 8.49 16.65 -7.19
N ARG A 39 7.22 16.39 -6.89
CA ARG A 39 6.68 15.02 -6.88
C ARG A 39 6.27 14.64 -8.31
N GLN A 40 6.82 13.55 -8.84
CA GLN A 40 6.19 12.82 -9.95
C GLN A 40 5.32 11.73 -9.32
N PRO A 41 4.03 11.98 -9.05
CA PRO A 41 3.19 11.02 -8.37
C PRO A 41 2.93 9.81 -9.27
N LEU A 42 3.49 8.65 -8.91
CA LEU A 42 2.88 7.37 -9.26
C LEU A 42 1.50 7.37 -8.58
N THR A 43 0.44 7.33 -9.38
CA THR A 43 -0.92 7.60 -8.90
C THR A 43 -1.52 6.32 -8.33
N ASP A 44 -1.49 6.16 -7.00
CA ASP A 44 -1.89 4.90 -6.36
C ASP A 44 -3.19 4.99 -5.54
N ILE A 45 -3.72 6.20 -5.30
CA ILE A 45 -4.91 6.38 -4.46
C ILE A 45 -5.89 7.36 -5.09
N ILE A 46 -7.06 6.86 -5.47
CA ILE A 46 -8.19 7.66 -5.97
C ILE A 46 -9.23 7.74 -4.87
N VAL A 47 -9.52 8.97 -4.42
CA VAL A 47 -10.57 9.24 -3.45
C VAL A 47 -11.72 9.96 -4.15
N THR A 48 -12.86 9.28 -4.26
CA THR A 48 -14.09 9.90 -4.78
C THR A 48 -14.96 10.39 -3.62
N ARG A 49 -15.27 11.70 -3.61
CA ARG A 49 -16.21 12.33 -2.67
C ARG A 49 -17.32 13.01 -3.47
N GLY A 50 -18.52 12.44 -3.48
CA GLY A 50 -19.62 12.93 -4.32
C GLY A 50 -19.26 12.84 -5.80
N ASN A 51 -19.24 13.99 -6.50
CA ASN A 51 -18.82 14.09 -7.91
C ASN A 51 -17.36 14.52 -8.09
N THR A 52 -16.59 14.63 -7.00
CA THR A 52 -15.18 15.06 -7.07
C THR A 52 -14.26 13.87 -6.91
N GLU A 53 -13.38 13.68 -7.89
CA GLU A 53 -12.28 12.72 -7.85
C GLU A 53 -10.99 13.45 -7.43
N SER A 54 -10.29 12.91 -6.44
CA SER A 54 -9.00 13.42 -5.99
C SER A 54 -7.97 12.31 -6.05
N HIS A 55 -6.86 12.58 -6.73
CA HIS A 55 -5.77 11.64 -6.93
C HIS A 55 -4.65 11.97 -5.94
N PHE A 56 -4.16 10.95 -5.26
CA PHE A 56 -3.04 11.02 -4.33
C PHE A 56 -2.01 9.94 -4.72
N SER A 57 -0.74 10.27 -4.56
CA SER A 57 0.32 9.26 -4.54
C SER A 57 0.38 8.57 -3.17
N LEU A 58 1.01 7.39 -3.12
CA LEU A 58 1.34 6.76 -1.84
C LEU A 58 2.17 7.71 -0.96
N GLU A 59 3.07 8.50 -1.55
CA GLU A 59 3.89 9.50 -0.85
C GLU A 59 3.03 10.57 -0.15
N ASP A 60 1.94 11.00 -0.79
CA ASP A 60 1.04 12.01 -0.23
C ASP A 60 0.30 11.49 1.01
N VAL A 61 0.12 10.17 1.13
CA VAL A 61 -0.68 9.56 2.20
C VAL A 61 0.19 8.98 3.31
N ALA A 62 1.38 8.46 2.98
CA ALA A 62 2.19 7.65 3.88
C ALA A 62 3.38 8.35 4.55
N ASP A 63 3.63 9.64 4.27
CA ASP A 63 4.88 10.33 4.68
C ASP A 63 6.13 9.50 4.34
N ALA A 64 6.14 8.99 3.11
CA ALA A 64 7.16 8.09 2.62
C ALA A 64 7.59 8.54 1.22
N LYS A 65 8.82 8.21 0.84
CA LYS A 65 9.32 8.41 -0.52
C LYS A 65 9.30 7.09 -1.27
N VAL A 66 8.67 7.05 -2.43
CA VAL A 66 8.71 5.93 -3.35
C VAL A 66 10.03 5.98 -4.11
N VAL A 67 10.92 5.05 -3.78
CA VAL A 67 12.25 4.94 -4.38
C VAL A 67 12.28 4.00 -5.60
N ALA A 68 11.27 3.15 -5.74
CA ALA A 68 11.07 2.25 -6.88
C ALA A 68 9.62 1.77 -6.95
N SER A 69 9.20 1.42 -8.17
CA SER A 69 7.96 0.70 -8.48
C SER A 69 8.21 -0.20 -9.69
N SER A 70 7.58 -1.37 -9.71
CA SER A 70 7.72 -2.35 -10.79
C SER A 70 6.50 -3.26 -10.85
N GLY A 71 6.02 -3.55 -12.06
CA GLY A 71 4.92 -4.48 -12.31
C GLY A 71 5.34 -5.94 -12.35
N THR A 72 6.65 -6.25 -12.33
CA THR A 72 7.16 -7.61 -12.55
C THR A 72 8.07 -8.12 -11.43
N GLU A 73 8.08 -9.44 -11.22
CA GLU A 73 8.94 -10.10 -10.24
C GLU A 73 10.43 -9.84 -10.52
N ASN A 74 10.84 -9.96 -11.79
CA ASN A 74 12.25 -9.85 -12.17
C ASN A 74 12.80 -8.44 -11.92
N GLU A 75 12.06 -7.40 -12.29
CA GLU A 75 12.46 -6.01 -12.07
C GLU A 75 12.52 -5.69 -10.56
N ALA A 76 11.50 -6.11 -9.81
CA ALA A 76 11.45 -5.92 -8.35
C ALA A 76 12.68 -6.55 -7.68
N VAL A 77 12.94 -7.83 -7.98
CA VAL A 77 14.05 -8.59 -7.39
C VAL A 77 15.40 -8.00 -7.80
N ALA A 78 15.57 -7.60 -9.06
CA ALA A 78 16.79 -6.97 -9.53
C ALA A 78 17.06 -5.65 -8.79
N TRP A 79 16.03 -4.80 -8.64
CA TRP A 79 16.16 -3.52 -7.96
C TRP A 79 16.48 -3.70 -6.47
N LEU A 80 15.76 -4.59 -5.77
CA LEU A 80 15.98 -4.86 -4.34
C LEU A 80 17.40 -5.36 -4.05
N LYS A 81 17.94 -6.22 -4.92
CA LYS A 81 19.31 -6.74 -4.80
C LYS A 81 20.37 -5.70 -5.15
N GLY A 82 20.10 -4.85 -6.13
CA GLY A 82 21.00 -3.78 -6.54
C GLY A 82 21.05 -2.61 -5.55
N ASN A 83 20.00 -2.45 -4.74
CA ASN A 83 19.82 -1.30 -3.85
C ASN A 83 19.47 -1.75 -2.41
N PRO A 84 20.31 -2.56 -1.75
CA PRO A 84 19.99 -3.14 -0.44
C PRO A 84 19.79 -2.09 0.66
N ASP A 85 20.26 -0.86 0.44
CA ASP A 85 20.37 0.19 1.44
C ASP A 85 19.42 1.37 1.20
N LEU A 86 18.70 1.37 0.08
CA LEU A 86 17.93 2.53 -0.37
C LEU A 86 16.43 2.44 -0.08
N TRP A 87 15.99 1.42 0.67
CA TRP A 87 14.59 1.23 1.03
C TRP A 87 14.45 0.85 2.50
N ASP A 88 13.32 1.20 3.10
CA ASP A 88 12.96 0.83 4.47
C ASP A 88 11.68 -0.03 4.51
N LEU A 89 10.80 0.12 3.52
CA LEU A 89 9.54 -0.61 3.41
C LEU A 89 9.35 -1.09 1.96
N ALA A 90 9.00 -2.36 1.79
CA ALA A 90 8.54 -2.92 0.53
C ALA A 90 7.06 -3.31 0.65
N LEU A 91 6.22 -2.72 -0.20
CA LEU A 91 4.84 -3.14 -0.40
C LEU A 91 4.80 -4.10 -1.58
N VAL A 92 4.29 -5.31 -1.37
CA VAL A 92 4.31 -6.37 -2.38
C VAL A 92 2.89 -6.89 -2.61
N ASP A 93 2.38 -6.77 -3.84
CA ASP A 93 1.20 -7.52 -4.27
C ASP A 93 1.61 -8.94 -4.69
N LEU A 94 0.72 -9.90 -4.47
CA LEU A 94 0.88 -11.29 -4.86
C LEU A 94 0.71 -11.50 -6.37
N PHE A 95 -0.13 -10.68 -7.01
CA PHE A 95 -0.44 -10.77 -8.43
C PHE A 95 0.27 -9.65 -9.20
N LEU A 96 1.43 -9.98 -9.74
CA LEU A 96 2.21 -9.09 -10.59
C LEU A 96 1.81 -9.27 -12.06
N GLU A 97 2.10 -8.27 -12.90
CA GLU A 97 1.90 -8.38 -14.36
C GLU A 97 2.68 -9.56 -14.94
N GLN A 98 3.88 -9.81 -14.39
CA GLN A 98 4.68 -10.98 -14.70
C GLN A 98 5.37 -11.52 -13.43
N GLY A 99 5.22 -12.82 -13.17
CA GLY A 99 5.82 -13.50 -12.02
C GLY A 99 4.89 -13.53 -10.79
N ASN A 100 5.46 -13.66 -9.60
CA ASN A 100 4.73 -13.87 -8.36
C ASN A 100 5.33 -13.03 -7.20
N GLY A 101 4.47 -12.28 -6.50
CA GLY A 101 4.87 -11.47 -5.35
C GLY A 101 5.56 -12.24 -4.22
N LEU A 102 5.23 -13.51 -4.00
CA LEU A 102 5.89 -14.33 -2.98
C LEU A 102 7.38 -14.53 -3.26
N ALA A 103 7.79 -14.55 -4.52
CA ALA A 103 9.21 -14.63 -4.89
C ALA A 103 9.94 -13.31 -4.58
N VAL A 104 9.26 -12.17 -4.74
CA VAL A 104 9.74 -10.85 -4.31
C VAL A 104 9.91 -10.81 -2.78
N VAL A 105 8.91 -11.26 -2.01
CA VAL A 105 9.00 -11.37 -0.53
C VAL A 105 10.20 -12.22 -0.12
N LYS A 106 10.41 -13.37 -0.78
CA LYS A 106 11.55 -14.25 -0.53
C LYS A 106 12.89 -13.58 -0.83
N ALA A 107 12.97 -12.75 -1.87
CA ALA A 107 14.18 -12.01 -2.20
C ALA A 107 14.58 -11.00 -1.11
N CYS A 108 13.59 -10.46 -0.38
CA CYS A 108 13.81 -9.55 0.74
C CYS A 108 14.24 -10.26 2.05
N ARG A 109 14.53 -11.57 2.06
CA ARG A 109 14.94 -12.26 3.31
C ARG A 109 16.30 -11.82 3.83
N GLN A 110 17.20 -11.37 2.97
CA GLN A 110 18.53 -10.88 3.35
C GLN A 110 18.55 -9.36 3.60
N ARG A 111 17.43 -8.82 4.06
CA ARG A 111 17.27 -7.40 4.41
C ARG A 111 17.85 -7.07 5.78
N ARG A 112 18.06 -5.78 6.04
CA ARG A 112 18.40 -5.25 7.36
C ARG A 112 17.24 -5.39 8.34
N GLN A 113 17.53 -5.45 9.63
CA GLN A 113 16.50 -5.59 10.67
C GLN A 113 15.46 -4.46 10.67
N ALA A 114 15.86 -3.25 10.29
CA ALA A 114 14.96 -2.09 10.20
C ALA A 114 14.01 -2.17 8.98
N GLN A 115 14.38 -2.94 7.95
CA GLN A 115 13.61 -3.04 6.72
C GLN A 115 12.40 -3.94 6.89
N LYS A 116 11.25 -3.49 6.38
CA LYS A 116 9.95 -4.15 6.51
C LYS A 116 9.38 -4.55 5.17
N VAL A 117 8.74 -5.72 5.12
CA VAL A 117 8.09 -6.25 3.92
C VAL A 117 6.64 -6.51 4.26
N VAL A 118 5.73 -5.84 3.59
CA VAL A 118 4.29 -5.97 3.80
C VAL A 118 3.65 -6.47 2.52
N VAL A 119 2.84 -7.52 2.64
CA VAL A 119 2.04 -8.01 1.53
C VAL A 119 0.70 -7.30 1.52
N LEU A 120 0.43 -6.55 0.46
CA LEU A 120 -0.85 -5.88 0.25
C LEU A 120 -1.52 -6.51 -0.97
N SER A 121 -2.58 -7.30 -0.74
CA SER A 121 -3.27 -7.99 -1.83
C SER A 121 -4.74 -8.21 -1.51
N ASN A 122 -5.58 -8.13 -2.55
CA ASN A 122 -7.01 -8.45 -2.46
C ASN A 122 -7.29 -9.95 -2.29
N TYR A 123 -6.25 -10.79 -2.27
CA TYR A 123 -6.34 -12.24 -2.09
C TYR A 123 -5.55 -12.73 -0.87
N ALA A 124 -5.48 -11.93 0.18
CA ALA A 124 -4.77 -12.27 1.42
C ALA A 124 -5.54 -13.31 2.27
N THR A 125 -5.76 -14.52 1.75
CA THR A 125 -6.38 -15.63 2.51
C THR A 125 -5.48 -16.06 3.68
N ALA A 126 -6.01 -16.81 4.66
CA ALA A 126 -5.21 -17.28 5.80
C ALA A 126 -4.02 -18.14 5.36
N GLU A 127 -4.21 -19.01 4.36
CA GLU A 127 -3.13 -19.80 3.75
C GLU A 127 -2.06 -18.89 3.13
N MET A 128 -2.49 -17.89 2.35
CA MET A 128 -1.56 -17.01 1.65
C MET A 128 -0.79 -16.10 2.61
N ARG A 129 -1.43 -15.61 3.68
CA ARG A 129 -0.75 -14.93 4.79
C ARG A 129 0.28 -15.82 5.46
N GLY A 130 -0.08 -17.08 5.73
CA GLY A 130 0.85 -18.06 6.31
C GLY A 130 2.09 -18.27 5.41
N ARG A 131 1.87 -18.40 4.10
CA ARG A 131 2.95 -18.56 3.12
C ARG A 131 3.82 -17.30 3.01
N ALA A 132 3.22 -16.11 2.99
CA ALA A 132 3.96 -14.84 2.98
C ALA A 132 4.82 -14.68 4.24
N ALA A 133 4.26 -14.95 5.43
CA ALA A 133 4.98 -14.88 6.69
C ALA A 133 6.17 -15.87 6.73
N GLN A 134 5.98 -17.12 6.27
CA GLN A 134 7.06 -18.11 6.17
C GLN A 134 8.20 -17.67 5.24
N LEU A 135 7.87 -16.89 4.21
CA LEU A 135 8.85 -16.33 3.28
C LEU A 135 9.48 -15.03 3.77
N GLY A 136 9.03 -14.50 4.92
CA GLY A 136 9.62 -13.35 5.58
C GLY A 136 8.85 -12.05 5.39
N ALA A 137 7.55 -12.08 5.10
CA ALA A 137 6.70 -10.89 5.26
C ALA A 137 6.53 -10.57 6.76
N ASP A 138 6.51 -9.27 7.10
CA ASP A 138 6.22 -8.76 8.44
C ASP A 138 4.71 -8.60 8.69
N ALA A 139 3.91 -8.36 7.65
CA ALA A 139 2.46 -8.22 7.69
C ALA A 139 1.79 -8.70 6.40
#